data_AF-A0A370HFS5-F1
#
_entry.id   AF-A0A370HFS5-F1
#
_cell.length_a   1.000
_cell.length_b   1.000
_cell.length_c   1.000
_cell.angle_alpha   90.00
_cell.angle_beta   90.00
_cell.angle_gamma   90.00
#
_symmetry.space_group_name_H-M   'P 1'
#
loop_
_entity.id
_entity.type
_entity.pdbx_description
1 polymer ?
#
loop_
_entity_poly.entity_id
_entity_poly.type
_entity_poly.pdbx_seq_one_letter_code
_entity_poly.pdbx_strand_id
1 'polypeptide(L)'
;MPDSHPAPPTNRPAYHIFYGADPERPFAFTVPPVEATPDQPLPDSGPFLRVCAGVEEPGTVMLRTARELVGIWRHVHDERPKDTAKINEQLNLYVWFLDREAGGHTKDVVYQADAPLSPSTYGQWVSWLVWKYLLYALRQNDAEHHERDAAELGWCIESFNELVTAVREGRLRLPEEQGPEGDGTEFPPRRVWPDTGARSSGTDQ
;
A
#
# COMPACT_ATOMS: atom_id res chain seq x y z
N MET A 1 -8.41 58.53 -13.23
CA MET A 1 -8.04 57.65 -12.11
C MET A 1 -9.22 56.72 -11.89
N PRO A 2 -9.16 55.45 -12.32
CA PRO A 2 -10.21 54.49 -12.01
C PRO A 2 -9.93 53.83 -10.66
N ASP A 3 -10.96 53.74 -9.82
CA ASP A 3 -10.91 53.13 -8.50
C ASP A 3 -10.68 51.62 -8.60
N SER A 4 -9.52 51.18 -8.10
CA SER A 4 -9.15 49.78 -7.94
C SER A 4 -9.78 49.22 -6.66
N HIS A 5 -11.03 48.78 -6.72
CA HIS A 5 -11.57 47.97 -5.63
C HIS A 5 -10.99 46.54 -5.71
N PRO A 6 -10.33 46.05 -4.65
CA PRO A 6 -9.91 44.65 -4.59
C PRO A 6 -11.16 43.75 -4.50
N ALA A 7 -11.22 42.73 -5.35
CA ALA A 7 -12.26 41.72 -5.29
C ALA A 7 -12.27 41.05 -3.91
N PRO A 8 -13.44 40.79 -3.30
CA PRO A 8 -13.50 40.10 -2.02
C PRO A 8 -12.88 38.71 -2.15
N PRO A 9 -12.19 38.21 -1.10
CA PRO A 9 -11.59 36.89 -1.12
C PRO A 9 -12.67 35.86 -1.44
N THR A 10 -12.47 35.13 -2.53
CA THR A 10 -13.33 34.00 -2.90
C THR A 10 -13.23 32.96 -1.79
N ASN A 11 -14.25 32.93 -0.94
CA ASN A 11 -14.46 31.95 0.12
C ASN A 11 -14.90 30.60 -0.50
N ARG A 12 -14.14 30.12 -1.49
CA ARG A 12 -14.37 28.80 -2.09
C ARG A 12 -13.78 27.77 -1.13
N PRO A 13 -14.59 26.87 -0.54
CA PRO A 13 -14.06 25.74 0.20
C PRO A 13 -13.06 24.99 -0.68
N ALA A 14 -11.84 24.80 -0.16
CA ALA A 14 -10.84 23.96 -0.78
C ALA A 14 -11.27 22.50 -0.57
N TYR A 15 -11.83 21.89 -1.61
CA TYR A 15 -12.12 20.46 -1.60
C TYR A 15 -10.86 19.71 -2.01
N HIS A 16 -10.39 18.80 -1.15
CA HIS A 16 -9.38 17.82 -1.54
C HIS A 16 -10.10 16.66 -2.22
N ILE A 17 -10.19 16.72 -3.55
CA ILE A 17 -10.78 15.66 -4.37
C ILE A 17 -9.64 14.76 -4.84
N PHE A 18 -9.63 13.51 -4.40
CA PHE A 18 -8.73 12.49 -4.92
C PHE A 18 -9.54 11.60 -5.86
N TYR A 19 -9.33 11.76 -7.17
CA TYR A 19 -10.01 11.01 -8.24
C TYR A 19 -11.54 10.95 -8.12
N GLY A 20 -12.16 12.08 -7.76
CA GLY A 20 -13.62 12.21 -7.67
C GLY A 20 -14.24 11.72 -6.36
N ALA A 21 -13.45 11.13 -5.46
CA ALA A 21 -13.87 10.83 -4.10
C ALA A 21 -13.58 12.05 -3.20
N ASP A 22 -14.64 12.57 -2.59
CA ASP A 22 -14.57 13.57 -1.51
C ASP A 22 -14.53 12.78 -0.19
N PRO A 23 -13.45 12.85 0.61
CA PRO A 23 -13.38 12.18 1.92
C PRO A 23 -14.47 12.66 2.89
N GLU A 24 -15.15 13.77 2.59
CA GLU A 24 -16.29 14.29 3.33
C GLU A 24 -17.64 13.72 2.90
N ARG A 25 -17.72 12.82 1.90
CA ARG A 25 -18.98 12.28 1.39
C ARG A 25 -19.01 10.74 1.36
N PRO A 26 -20.16 10.11 1.69
CA PRO A 26 -20.32 8.66 1.53
C PRO A 26 -20.05 8.24 0.09
N PHE A 27 -19.08 7.34 -0.10
CA PHE A 27 -18.72 6.80 -1.40
C PHE A 27 -19.47 5.49 -1.65
N ALA A 28 -20.44 5.52 -2.57
CA ALA A 28 -21.09 4.31 -3.06
C ALA A 28 -20.40 3.89 -4.36
N PHE A 29 -19.73 2.73 -4.35
CA PHE A 29 -19.03 2.19 -5.51
C PHE A 29 -19.49 0.76 -5.80
N THR A 30 -19.81 0.50 -7.07
CA THR A 30 -20.07 -0.85 -7.55
C THR A 30 -18.73 -1.52 -7.84
N VAL A 31 -18.36 -2.46 -6.97
CA VAL A 31 -17.10 -3.19 -7.11
C VAL A 31 -17.17 -4.04 -8.39
N PRO A 32 -16.26 -3.85 -9.37
CA PRO A 32 -16.24 -4.69 -10.55
C PRO A 32 -15.95 -6.16 -10.15
N PRO A 33 -16.35 -7.15 -10.97
CA PRO A 33 -15.94 -8.54 -10.76
C PRO A 33 -14.41 -8.63 -10.58
N VAL A 34 -13.96 -9.61 -9.79
CA VAL A 34 -12.52 -9.88 -9.63
C VAL A 34 -11.93 -10.15 -11.01
N GLU A 35 -10.89 -9.40 -11.37
CA GLU A 35 -10.20 -9.57 -12.65
C GLU A 35 -9.17 -10.70 -12.57
N ALA A 36 -8.58 -10.88 -11.39
CA ALA A 36 -7.61 -11.92 -11.11
C ALA A 36 -8.19 -13.34 -11.31
N THR A 37 -7.43 -14.17 -12.02
CA THR A 37 -7.74 -15.59 -12.23
C THR A 37 -6.66 -16.48 -11.64
N PRO A 38 -6.95 -17.75 -11.29
CA PRO A 38 -5.99 -18.63 -10.61
C PRO A 38 -4.79 -19.05 -11.47
N ASP A 39 -4.90 -18.94 -12.80
CA ASP A 39 -3.81 -19.18 -13.76
C ASP A 39 -2.82 -18.01 -13.85
N GLN A 40 -3.18 -16.86 -13.30
CA GLN A 40 -2.30 -15.70 -13.21
C GLN A 40 -1.58 -15.69 -11.86
N PRO A 41 -0.23 -15.66 -11.85
CA PRO A 41 0.50 -15.62 -10.59
C PRO A 41 0.21 -14.34 -9.82
N LEU A 42 0.16 -14.44 -8.50
CA LEU A 42 0.10 -13.28 -7.61
C LEU A 42 1.27 -12.32 -7.94
N PRO A 43 1.02 -11.03 -8.24
CA PRO A 43 2.08 -10.09 -8.60
C PRO A 43 3.06 -9.83 -7.46
N ASP A 44 4.34 -9.73 -7.79
CA ASP A 44 5.40 -9.28 -6.88
C ASP A 44 5.59 -7.75 -6.95
N SER A 45 6.64 -7.20 -6.35
CA SER A 45 6.89 -5.75 -6.32
C SER A 45 7.05 -5.10 -7.71
N GLY A 46 7.53 -5.84 -8.72
CA GLY A 46 7.98 -5.27 -9.98
C GLY A 46 6.90 -4.48 -10.74
N PRO A 47 5.74 -5.09 -11.03
CA PRO A 47 4.62 -4.39 -11.68
C PRO A 47 4.17 -3.12 -10.95
N PHE A 48 4.07 -3.16 -9.61
CA PHE A 48 3.66 -1.99 -8.83
C PHE A 48 4.67 -0.85 -8.94
N LEU A 49 5.97 -1.15 -8.84
CA LEU A 49 7.02 -0.14 -8.96
C LEU A 49 7.06 0.51 -10.35
N ARG A 50 6.82 -0.26 -11.43
CA ARG A 50 6.74 0.29 -12.79
C ARG A 50 5.57 1.25 -12.97
N VAL A 51 4.42 0.93 -12.38
CA VAL A 51 3.25 1.83 -12.36
C VAL A 51 3.52 3.08 -11.52
N CYS A 52 4.10 2.92 -10.33
CA CYS A 52 4.44 4.07 -9.47
C CYS A 52 5.46 5.00 -10.15
N ALA A 53 6.41 4.45 -10.90
CA ALA A 53 7.38 5.21 -11.68
C ALA A 53 6.84 5.81 -12.99
N GLY A 54 5.57 5.54 -13.34
CA GLY A 54 4.97 5.98 -14.60
C GLY A 54 5.58 5.34 -15.84
N VAL A 55 6.28 4.21 -15.69
CA VAL A 55 6.88 3.43 -16.79
C VAL A 55 5.85 2.53 -17.47
N GLU A 56 4.79 2.16 -16.75
CA GLU A 56 3.73 1.27 -17.21
C GLU A 56 2.35 1.85 -16.85
N GLU A 57 1.40 1.81 -17.79
CA GLU A 57 0.00 2.17 -17.51
C GLU A 57 -0.71 0.99 -16.81
N PRO A 58 -1.52 1.24 -15.76
CA PRO A 58 -2.13 0.18 -14.98
C PRO A 58 -3.24 -0.55 -15.74
N GLY A 59 -2.95 -1.78 -16.17
CA GLY A 59 -3.90 -2.63 -16.91
C GLY A 59 -4.95 -3.35 -16.05
N THR A 60 -4.68 -3.60 -14.76
CA THR A 60 -5.54 -4.37 -13.85
C THR A 60 -6.08 -3.53 -12.70
N VAL A 61 -7.15 -3.98 -12.02
CA VAL A 61 -7.67 -3.34 -10.80
C VAL A 61 -6.56 -3.14 -9.77
N MET A 62 -5.76 -4.18 -9.49
CA MET A 62 -4.64 -4.07 -8.55
C MET A 62 -3.68 -2.93 -8.88
N LEU A 63 -3.27 -2.81 -10.14
CA LEU A 63 -2.33 -1.79 -10.57
C LEU A 63 -2.96 -0.39 -10.57
N ARG A 64 -4.25 -0.28 -10.90
CA ARG A 64 -5.00 0.98 -10.79
C ARG A 64 -5.06 1.41 -9.32
N THR A 65 -5.41 0.49 -8.42
CA THR A 65 -5.40 0.73 -6.97
C THR A 65 -4.03 1.18 -6.46
N ALA A 66 -2.94 0.57 -6.91
CA ALA A 66 -1.59 1.00 -6.52
C ALA A 66 -1.27 2.44 -6.97
N ARG A 67 -1.71 2.83 -8.18
CA ARG A 67 -1.61 4.22 -8.65
C ARG A 67 -2.41 5.19 -7.78
N GLU A 68 -3.61 4.81 -7.34
CA GLU A 68 -4.42 5.62 -6.43
C GLU A 68 -3.75 5.82 -5.06
N LEU A 69 -3.13 4.76 -4.54
CA LEU A 69 -2.36 4.82 -3.30
C LEU A 69 -1.20 5.83 -3.37
N VAL A 70 -0.58 6.04 -4.54
CA VAL A 70 0.44 7.10 -4.72
C VAL A 70 -0.15 8.48 -4.39
N GLY A 71 -1.38 8.75 -4.84
CA GLY A 71 -2.06 10.02 -4.57
C GLY A 71 -2.35 10.25 -3.09
N ILE A 72 -2.87 9.22 -2.41
CA ILE A 72 -3.14 9.28 -0.96
C ILE A 72 -1.85 9.50 -0.19
N TRP A 73 -0.82 8.69 -0.47
CA TRP A 73 0.45 8.79 0.23
C TRP A 73 1.17 10.12 -0.05
N ARG A 74 1.03 10.68 -1.25
CA ARG A 74 1.53 12.02 -1.58
C ARG A 74 0.84 13.09 -0.75
N HIS A 75 -0.48 13.02 -0.60
CA HIS A 75 -1.22 13.93 0.27
C HIS A 75 -0.77 13.83 1.74
N VAL A 76 -0.61 12.61 2.26
CA VAL A 76 -0.11 12.37 3.62
C VAL A 76 1.29 12.99 3.81
N HIS A 77 2.18 12.80 2.83
CA HIS A 77 3.52 13.37 2.87
C HIS A 77 3.52 14.90 2.90
N ASP A 78 2.74 15.52 2.01
CA ASP A 78 2.75 16.97 1.79
C ASP A 78 2.03 17.74 2.91
N GLU A 79 0.83 17.27 3.30
CA GLU A 79 -0.04 18.02 4.23
C GLU A 79 0.17 17.62 5.70
N ARG A 80 0.77 16.45 5.96
CA ARG A 80 1.00 15.91 7.32
C ARG A 80 -0.24 16.09 8.23
N PRO A 81 -1.41 15.58 7.81
CA PRO A 81 -2.65 15.84 8.50
C PRO A 81 -2.62 15.30 9.93
N LYS A 82 -3.18 16.06 10.87
CA LYS A 82 -3.27 15.65 12.28
C LYS A 82 -4.40 14.64 12.52
N ASP A 83 -5.48 14.77 11.76
CA ASP A 83 -6.58 13.81 11.75
C ASP A 83 -6.44 12.91 10.51
N THR A 84 -6.21 11.63 10.75
CA THR A 84 -6.01 10.62 9.70
C THR A 84 -7.19 9.68 9.57
N ALA A 85 -8.31 9.88 10.27
CA ALA A 85 -9.43 8.93 10.29
C ALA A 85 -9.95 8.62 8.87
N LYS A 86 -10.16 9.67 8.06
CA LYS A 86 -10.65 9.55 6.68
C LYS A 86 -9.62 8.98 5.73
N ILE A 87 -8.35 9.29 5.96
CA ILE A 87 -7.23 8.73 5.19
C ILE A 87 -7.13 7.23 5.48
N ASN A 88 -7.26 6.83 6.74
CA ASN A 88 -7.27 5.43 7.14
C ASN A 88 -8.45 4.68 6.54
N GLU A 89 -9.66 5.27 6.54
CA GLU A 89 -10.83 4.67 5.89
C GLU A 89 -10.58 4.43 4.39
N GLN A 90 -10.02 5.42 3.68
CA GLN A 90 -9.66 5.29 2.27
C GLN A 90 -8.55 4.25 2.04
N LEU A 91 -7.50 4.26 2.86
CA LEU A 91 -6.42 3.28 2.80
C LEU A 91 -6.96 1.86 3.01
N ASN A 92 -7.83 1.65 4.01
CA ASN A 92 -8.45 0.37 4.28
C ASN A 92 -9.30 -0.11 3.11
N LEU A 93 -10.04 0.79 2.45
CA LEU A 93 -10.79 0.45 1.23
C LEU A 93 -9.89 -0.01 0.08
N TYR A 94 -8.76 0.67 -0.15
CA TYR A 94 -7.81 0.28 -1.19
C TYR A 94 -7.04 -1.00 -0.86
N VAL A 95 -6.70 -1.20 0.42
CA VAL A 95 -6.13 -2.46 0.92
C VAL A 95 -7.12 -3.61 0.67
N TRP A 96 -8.40 -3.41 0.98
CA TRP A 96 -9.45 -4.39 0.74
C TRP A 96 -9.59 -4.74 -0.76
N PHE A 97 -9.53 -3.76 -1.67
CA PHE A 97 -9.54 -4.05 -3.11
C PHE A 97 -8.36 -4.93 -3.53
N LEU A 98 -7.16 -4.67 -3.00
CA LEU A 98 -5.98 -5.46 -3.30
C LEU A 98 -6.06 -6.87 -2.73
N ASP A 99 -6.55 -7.03 -1.50
CA ASP A 99 -6.74 -8.34 -0.87
C ASP A 99 -7.78 -9.18 -1.60
N ARG A 100 -8.87 -8.55 -2.03
CA ARG A 100 -9.90 -9.19 -2.84
C ARG A 100 -9.35 -9.71 -4.17
N GLU A 101 -8.55 -8.92 -4.88
CA GLU A 101 -7.91 -9.38 -6.12
C GLU A 101 -6.85 -10.47 -5.83
N ALA A 102 -6.12 -10.36 -4.71
CA ALA A 102 -5.13 -11.36 -4.32
C ALA A 102 -5.79 -12.73 -4.09
N GLY A 103 -6.98 -12.74 -3.48
CA GLY A 103 -7.81 -13.94 -3.33
C GLY A 103 -8.15 -14.64 -4.65
N GLY A 104 -8.32 -13.88 -5.75
CA GLY A 104 -8.51 -14.43 -7.09
C GLY A 104 -7.28 -15.18 -7.61
N HIS A 105 -6.08 -14.61 -7.42
CA HIS A 105 -4.80 -15.24 -7.79
C HIS A 105 -4.48 -16.48 -6.96
N THR A 106 -4.86 -16.49 -5.67
CA THR A 106 -4.48 -17.57 -4.76
C THR A 106 -5.52 -18.68 -4.63
N LYS A 107 -6.65 -18.58 -5.35
CA LYS A 107 -7.81 -19.46 -5.16
C LYS A 107 -7.50 -20.95 -5.30
N ASP A 108 -6.63 -21.31 -6.25
CA ASP A 108 -6.28 -22.71 -6.54
C ASP A 108 -4.91 -23.11 -5.95
N VAL A 109 -4.32 -22.25 -5.10
CA VAL A 109 -3.08 -22.58 -4.40
C VAL A 109 -3.35 -23.67 -3.36
N VAL A 110 -2.66 -24.79 -3.51
CA VAL A 110 -2.69 -25.88 -2.53
C VAL A 110 -1.66 -25.58 -1.45
N TYR A 111 -2.15 -25.24 -0.25
CA TYR A 111 -1.29 -24.96 0.89
C TYR A 111 -0.75 -26.24 1.55
N GLN A 112 0.50 -26.16 2.03
CA GLN A 112 1.08 -27.18 2.90
C GLN A 112 0.29 -27.27 4.21
N ALA A 113 0.24 -28.46 4.82
CA ALA A 113 -0.63 -28.73 5.96
C ALA A 113 -0.38 -27.81 7.18
N ASP A 114 0.85 -27.36 7.35
CA ASP A 114 1.33 -26.51 8.44
C ASP A 114 1.69 -25.09 7.98
N ALA A 115 1.27 -24.67 6.79
CA ALA A 115 1.55 -23.35 6.25
C ALA A 115 1.08 -22.26 7.24
N PRO A 116 1.99 -21.40 7.75
CA PRO A 116 1.61 -20.31 8.64
C PRO A 116 0.67 -19.32 7.96
N LEU A 117 -0.02 -18.52 8.77
CA LEU A 117 -0.81 -17.39 8.30
C LEU A 117 0.05 -16.12 8.38
N SER A 118 0.05 -15.32 7.32
CA SER A 118 0.71 -14.01 7.32
C SER A 118 0.07 -13.08 8.34
N PRO A 119 0.84 -12.35 9.18
CA PRO A 119 0.29 -11.38 10.12
C PRO A 119 -0.15 -10.07 9.44
N SER A 120 0.17 -9.89 8.15
CA SER A 120 -0.27 -8.78 7.32
C SER A 120 -0.83 -9.26 5.99
N THR A 121 -1.82 -8.54 5.48
CA THR A 121 -2.49 -8.84 4.22
C THR A 121 -1.64 -8.43 3.01
N TYR A 122 -2.01 -8.91 1.82
CA TYR A 122 -1.31 -8.55 0.59
C TYR A 122 -1.44 -7.06 0.29
N GLY A 123 -2.64 -6.50 0.47
CA GLY A 123 -2.93 -5.09 0.27
C GLY A 123 -2.13 -4.18 1.20
N GLN A 124 -1.88 -4.61 2.44
CA GLN A 124 -1.01 -3.87 3.36
C GLN A 124 0.44 -3.80 2.85
N TRP A 125 0.95 -4.92 2.33
CA TRP A 125 2.29 -4.95 1.74
C TRP A 125 2.41 -4.06 0.52
N VAL A 126 1.42 -4.10 -0.39
CA VAL A 126 1.40 -3.21 -1.56
C VAL A 126 1.31 -1.75 -1.15
N SER A 127 0.42 -1.40 -0.20
CA SER A 127 0.29 -0.03 0.30
C SER A 127 1.59 0.49 0.91
N TRP A 128 2.27 -0.35 1.69
CA TRP A 128 3.57 0.00 2.26
C TRP A 128 4.68 0.14 1.22
N LEU A 129 4.70 -0.75 0.21
CA LEU A 129 5.63 -0.65 -0.92
C LEU A 129 5.47 0.68 -1.65
N VAL A 130 4.23 1.10 -1.92
CA VAL A 130 3.93 2.40 -2.55
C VAL A 130 4.44 3.55 -1.68
N TRP A 131 4.21 3.50 -0.36
CA TRP A 131 4.71 4.50 0.56
C TRP A 131 6.23 4.62 0.54
N LYS A 132 6.95 3.49 0.61
CA LYS A 132 8.42 3.47 0.58
C LYS A 132 8.99 3.92 -0.74
N TYR A 133 8.36 3.53 -1.85
CA TYR A 133 8.72 4.03 -3.16
C TYR A 133 8.59 5.56 -3.22
N LEU A 134 7.47 6.09 -2.74
CA LEU A 134 7.22 7.52 -2.74
C LEU A 134 8.25 8.29 -1.90
N LEU A 135 8.54 7.83 -0.67
CA LEU A 135 9.55 8.46 0.18
C LEU A 135 10.91 8.52 -0.51
N TYR A 136 11.36 7.39 -1.07
CA TYR A 136 12.60 7.34 -1.84
C TYR A 136 12.57 8.29 -3.03
N ALA A 137 11.52 8.27 -3.86
CA ALA A 137 11.43 9.10 -5.06
C ALA A 137 11.46 10.61 -4.74
N LEU A 138 10.81 11.02 -3.65
CA LEU A 138 10.73 12.42 -3.22
C LEU A 138 12.01 12.93 -2.54
N ARG A 139 12.75 12.04 -1.87
CA ARG A 139 13.92 12.39 -1.05
C ARG A 139 15.23 11.77 -1.56
N GLN A 140 15.26 11.25 -2.78
CA GLN A 140 16.46 10.62 -3.37
C GLN A 140 17.67 11.56 -3.47
N ASN A 141 17.45 12.88 -3.51
CA ASN A 141 18.52 13.89 -3.54
C ASN A 141 18.76 14.55 -2.18
N ASP A 142 18.06 14.10 -1.13
CA ASP A 142 18.22 14.60 0.23
C ASP A 142 19.30 13.80 0.95
N ALA A 143 20.44 14.43 1.21
CA ALA A 143 21.60 13.81 1.86
C ALA A 143 21.29 13.24 3.26
N GLU A 144 20.26 13.74 3.95
CA GLU A 144 19.90 13.25 5.29
C GLU A 144 19.04 11.98 5.23
N HIS A 145 18.32 11.76 4.12
CA HIS A 145 17.28 10.74 4.03
C HIS A 145 17.53 9.66 2.96
N HIS A 146 18.31 9.96 1.92
CA HIS A 146 18.37 9.11 0.72
C HIS A 146 18.85 7.67 1.00
N GLU A 147 19.90 7.47 1.81
CA GLU A 147 20.41 6.12 2.12
C GLU A 147 19.38 5.32 2.93
N ARG A 148 18.75 5.97 3.91
CA ARG A 148 17.73 5.36 4.75
C ARG A 148 16.52 4.95 3.91
N ASP A 149 16.01 5.84 3.08
CA ASP A 149 14.82 5.57 2.26
C ASP A 149 15.10 4.49 1.20
N ALA A 150 16.29 4.49 0.61
CA ALA A 150 16.72 3.44 -0.30
C ALA A 150 16.80 2.08 0.40
N ALA A 151 17.36 2.02 1.62
CA ALA A 151 17.44 0.81 2.41
C ALA A 151 16.05 0.29 2.84
N GLU A 152 15.16 1.19 3.30
CA GLU A 152 13.81 0.83 3.69
C GLU A 152 12.97 0.34 2.48
N LEU A 153 13.14 0.96 1.31
CA LEU A 153 12.53 0.48 0.06
C LEU A 153 13.09 -0.88 -0.36
N GLY A 154 14.41 -1.06 -0.32
CA GLY A 154 15.06 -2.34 -0.63
C GLY A 154 14.56 -3.48 0.25
N TRP A 155 14.52 -3.27 1.57
CA TRP A 155 13.96 -4.23 2.52
C TRP A 155 12.49 -4.55 2.21
N CYS A 156 11.68 -3.54 1.87
CA CYS A 156 10.28 -3.74 1.55
C CYS A 156 10.10 -4.58 0.28
N ILE A 157 10.91 -4.34 -0.75
CA ILE A 157 10.90 -5.10 -2.01
C ILE A 157 11.24 -6.56 -1.75
N GLU A 158 12.33 -6.82 -1.05
CA GLU A 158 12.78 -8.19 -0.74
C GLU A 158 11.74 -8.95 0.08
N SER A 159 11.22 -8.30 1.13
CA SER A 159 10.21 -8.87 2.02
C SER A 159 8.91 -9.19 1.30
N PHE A 160 8.44 -8.29 0.44
CA PHE A 160 7.23 -8.50 -0.32
C PHE A 160 7.38 -9.61 -1.36
N ASN A 161 8.52 -9.65 -2.07
CA ASN A 161 8.82 -10.71 -3.03
C ASN A 161 8.93 -12.08 -2.36
N GLU A 162 9.52 -12.16 -1.17
CA GLU A 162 9.58 -13.38 -0.37
C GLU A 162 8.18 -13.86 0.02
N LEU A 163 7.33 -12.96 0.50
CA LEU A 163 5.94 -13.26 0.83
C LEU A 163 5.19 -13.82 -0.40
N VAL A 164 5.28 -13.14 -1.55
CA VAL A 164 4.60 -13.57 -2.78
C VAL A 164 5.10 -14.93 -3.23
N THR A 165 6.41 -15.17 -3.17
CA THR A 165 7.01 -16.47 -3.50
C THR A 165 6.47 -17.56 -2.58
N ALA A 166 6.48 -17.35 -1.27
CA ALA A 166 6.03 -18.35 -0.31
C ALA A 166 4.52 -18.63 -0.41
N VAL A 167 3.70 -17.62 -0.71
CA VAL A 167 2.26 -17.80 -0.98
C VAL A 167 2.05 -18.66 -2.23
N ARG A 168 2.74 -18.34 -3.33
CA ARG A 168 2.62 -19.08 -4.59
C ARG A 168 3.06 -20.54 -4.46
N GLU A 169 4.03 -20.82 -3.60
CA GLU A 169 4.51 -22.18 -3.29
C GLU A 169 3.65 -22.92 -2.26
N GLY A 170 2.56 -22.30 -1.78
CA GLY A 170 1.70 -22.88 -0.74
C GLY A 170 2.35 -22.97 0.63
N ARG A 171 3.49 -22.32 0.85
CA ARG A 171 4.23 -22.27 2.13
C ARG A 171 3.70 -21.22 3.10
N LEU A 172 2.86 -20.30 2.63
CA LEU A 172 2.27 -19.24 3.44
C LEU A 172 0.86 -18.94 3.01
N ARG A 173 -0.06 -18.80 3.97
CA ARG A 173 -1.43 -18.33 3.73
C ARG A 173 -1.52 -16.83 3.93
N LEU A 174 -2.33 -16.16 3.12
CA LEU A 174 -2.70 -14.76 3.34
C LEU A 174 -4.00 -14.68 4.14
N PRO A 175 -4.16 -13.69 5.04
CA PRO A 175 -5.46 -13.34 5.58
C PRO A 175 -6.42 -12.92 4.46
N GLU A 176 -7.69 -13.30 4.58
CA GLU A 176 -8.74 -12.91 3.62
C GLU A 176 -9.09 -11.42 3.76
N GLU A 177 -9.03 -10.90 4.97
CA GLU A 177 -9.37 -9.52 5.31
C GLU A 177 -8.38 -8.97 6.35
N GLN A 178 -8.33 -7.65 6.42
CA GLN A 178 -7.62 -6.95 7.48
C GLN A 178 -8.27 -7.24 8.84
N GLY A 179 -7.46 -7.63 9.84
CA GLY A 179 -7.96 -7.87 11.20
C GLY A 179 -8.56 -6.61 11.83
N PRO A 180 -9.32 -6.73 12.94
CA PRO A 180 -9.99 -5.59 13.58
C PRO A 180 -9.01 -4.43 13.85
N GLU A 181 -9.51 -3.20 13.71
CA GLU A 181 -8.76 -1.97 14.00
C GLU A 181 -8.11 -2.06 15.38
N GLY A 182 -6.78 -2.10 15.42
CA GLY A 182 -5.98 -2.30 16.63
C GLY A 182 -5.05 -3.51 16.60
N ASP A 183 -5.38 -4.59 15.86
CA ASP A 183 -4.53 -5.79 15.74
C ASP A 183 -4.07 -6.08 14.30
N GLY A 184 -4.71 -5.45 13.30
CA GLY A 184 -4.53 -5.78 11.89
C GLY A 184 -4.32 -4.60 10.94
N THR A 185 -4.40 -3.35 11.39
CA THR A 185 -4.19 -2.12 10.57
C THR A 185 -2.80 -1.51 10.70
N GLU A 186 -1.89 -2.19 11.39
CA GLU A 186 -0.57 -1.68 11.71
C GLU A 186 0.31 -1.58 10.45
N PHE A 187 0.77 -0.37 10.16
CA PHE A 187 1.93 -0.12 9.32
C PHE A 187 3.15 0.10 10.22
N PRO A 188 4.34 -0.42 9.90
CA PRO A 188 4.66 -1.28 8.74
C PRO A 188 4.00 -2.66 8.79
N PRO A 189 3.79 -3.31 7.63
CA PRO A 189 3.38 -4.70 7.59
C PRO A 189 4.42 -5.59 8.28
N ARG A 190 3.94 -6.66 8.91
CA ARG A 190 4.75 -7.60 9.69
C ARG A 190 5.14 -8.79 8.81
N ARG A 191 6.41 -9.21 8.88
CA ARG A 191 6.90 -10.45 8.25
C ARG A 191 6.52 -11.65 9.12
N VAL A 192 6.36 -12.80 8.47
CA VAL A 192 6.13 -14.10 9.15
C VAL A 192 7.43 -14.64 9.69
N TRP A 193 8.48 -14.61 8.87
CA TRP A 193 9.79 -15.09 9.25
C TRP A 193 10.62 -13.91 9.77
N PRO A 194 11.26 -14.07 10.95
CA PRO A 194 12.18 -13.06 11.44
C PRO A 194 13.40 -12.97 10.52
N ASP A 195 14.05 -11.80 10.48
CA ASP A 195 15.28 -11.64 9.74
C ASP A 195 16.30 -12.68 10.21
N THR A 196 16.78 -13.52 9.29
CA THR A 196 17.79 -14.56 9.56
C THR A 196 19.14 -14.00 10.00
N GLY A 197 19.25 -12.68 10.20
CA GLY A 197 20.42 -11.95 10.69
C GLY A 197 20.43 -11.58 12.18
N ALA A 198 19.34 -11.77 12.94
CA ALA A 198 19.36 -11.52 14.38
C ALA A 198 20.00 -12.70 15.13
N ARG A 199 21.35 -12.80 15.04
CA ARG A 199 22.11 -13.63 15.97
C ARG A 199 21.84 -13.12 17.39
N SER A 200 21.42 -14.05 18.24
CA SER A 200 21.42 -13.96 19.70
C SER A 200 22.63 -13.19 20.23
N SER A 201 22.44 -11.95 20.68
CA SER A 201 23.28 -11.41 21.74
C SER A 201 22.67 -11.86 23.07
N GLY A 202 23.01 -13.09 23.45
CA GLY A 202 22.89 -13.47 24.84
C GLY A 202 23.80 -12.57 25.67
N THR A 203 23.27 -12.08 26.77
CA THR A 203 24.03 -11.85 28.00
C THR A 203 23.06 -12.05 29.14
N ASP A 204 23.04 -13.27 29.66
CA ASP A 204 22.89 -13.46 31.10
C ASP A 204 24.00 -12.67 31.79
N GLN A 205 23.61 -11.76 32.67
CA GLN A 205 24.31 -11.43 33.92
C GLN A 205 23.33 -10.79 34.90
#